data_AF-A0A914YRH7-F1
#
_entry.id   AF-A0A914YRH7-F1
#
_cell.length_a   1.000
_cell.length_b   1.000
_cell.length_c   1.000
_cell.angle_alpha   90.00
_cell.angle_beta   90.00
_cell.angle_gamma   90.00
#
_symmetry.space_group_name_H-M   'P 1'
#
loop_
_entity.id
_entity.type
_entity.pdbx_description
1 polymer ?
#
loop_
_entity_poly.entity_id
_entity_poly.type
_entity_poly.pdbx_seq_one_letter_code
_entity_poly.pdbx_strand_id
1 'polypeptide(L)' 'MITRVQFYDLSGIDDDRIQNAADQKPTFRYGTVEGGNTHETMKRNWHRMHEFVKANNFFSDNISAGIEAVRKE' A
#
# COMPACT_ATOMS: atom_id res chain seq x y z
N MET A 1 -25.53 -6.34 -14.19
CA MET A 1 -24.13 -6.22 -13.75
C MET A 1 -24.15 -5.46 -12.43
N ILE A 2 -23.66 -6.07 -11.35
CA ILE A 2 -23.58 -5.44 -10.03
C ILE A 2 -22.08 -5.23 -9.77
N THR A 3 -21.67 -3.97 -9.69
CA THR A 3 -20.31 -3.58 -9.31
C THR A 3 -20.23 -3.70 -7.78
N ARG A 4 -20.00 -4.90 -7.26
CA ARG A 4 -19.65 -5.05 -5.85
C ARG A 4 -18.27 -4.43 -5.68
N VAL A 5 -18.18 -3.36 -4.90
CA VAL A 5 -16.90 -2.85 -4.40
C VAL A 5 -16.30 -3.98 -3.58
N GLN A 6 -15.30 -4.66 -4.13
CA GLN A 6 -14.57 -5.68 -3.39
C GLN A 6 -13.55 -4.96 -2.52
N PHE A 7 -13.78 -5.00 -1.22
CA PHE A 7 -12.77 -4.63 -0.25
C PHE A 7 -11.90 -5.86 0.00
N TYR A 8 -10.59 -5.67 0.05
CA TYR A 8 -9.69 -6.73 0.48
C TYR A 8 -9.93 -7.01 1.96
N ASP A 9 -10.31 -8.24 2.28
CA ASP A 9 -10.29 -8.73 3.65
C ASP A 9 -8.82 -8.98 4.02
N LEU A 10 -8.26 -8.08 4.83
CA LEU A 10 -6.87 -8.09 5.28
C LEU A 10 -6.85 -8.40 6.78
N SER A 11 -6.03 -9.37 7.17
CA SER A 11 -5.89 -9.79 8.58
C SER A 11 -5.06 -8.82 9.43
N GLY A 12 -4.42 -7.83 8.81
CA GLY A 12 -3.60 -6.82 9.47
C GLY A 12 -2.30 -6.57 8.70
N ILE A 13 -1.28 -6.04 9.39
CA ILE A 13 0.05 -5.79 8.78
C ILE A 13 0.81 -7.09 8.52
N ASP A 14 0.60 -8.12 9.33
CA ASP A 14 1.17 -9.47 9.13
C ASP A 14 0.47 -10.27 8.04
N ASP A 15 -0.51 -9.68 7.34
CA ASP A 15 -1.16 -10.34 6.21
C ASP A 15 -0.12 -10.66 5.13
N ASP A 16 -0.17 -11.90 4.62
CA ASP A 16 0.73 -12.36 3.57
C ASP A 16 0.68 -11.44 2.35
N ARG A 17 -0.49 -10.83 2.09
CA ARG A 17 -0.64 -9.92 0.96
C ARG A 17 0.16 -8.63 1.10
N ILE A 18 0.44 -8.21 2.32
CA ILE A 18 1.23 -7.02 2.62
C ILE A 18 2.71 -7.39 2.77
N GLN A 19 3.01 -8.47 3.49
CA GLN A 19 4.39 -8.90 3.74
C GLN A 19 5.09 -9.41 2.48
N ASN A 20 4.39 -10.17 1.64
CA ASN A 20 4.87 -10.80 0.41
C ASN A 20 4.16 -10.18 -0.81
N ALA A 21 4.01 -8.85 -0.79
CA ALA A 21 3.30 -8.09 -1.81
C ALA A 21 3.84 -8.32 -3.24
N ALA A 22 5.17 -8.41 -3.36
CA ALA A 22 5.88 -8.64 -4.61
C ALA A 22 5.63 -10.04 -5.22
N ASP A 23 5.34 -11.04 -4.39
CA ASP A 23 5.17 -12.44 -4.79
C ASP A 23 3.76 -12.74 -5.33
N GLN A 24 2.81 -11.85 -5.06
CA GLN A 24 1.44 -11.98 -5.55
C GLN A 24 1.32 -11.68 -7.04
N LYS A 25 0.35 -12.35 -7.69
CA LYS A 25 0.01 -12.15 -9.10
C LYS A 25 -1.50 -11.89 -9.23
N PRO A 26 -1.94 -10.66 -9.57
CA PRO A 26 -1.13 -9.45 -9.75
C PRO A 26 -0.49 -8.97 -8.45
N THR A 27 0.62 -8.23 -8.55
CA THR A 27 1.32 -7.66 -7.39
C THR A 27 0.37 -6.81 -6.57
N PHE A 28 0.32 -7.03 -5.26
CA PHE A 28 -0.53 -6.26 -4.38
C PHE A 28 0.12 -4.89 -4.14
N ARG A 29 -0.55 -3.83 -4.58
CA ARG A 29 -0.02 -2.46 -4.49
C ARG A 29 -0.60 -1.74 -3.29
N TYR A 30 0.28 -1.10 -2.53
CA TYR A 30 -0.10 -0.22 -1.43
C TYR A 30 0.97 0.83 -1.23
N GLY A 31 0.60 1.92 -0.56
CA GLY A 31 1.47 3.04 -0.29
C GLY A 31 0.84 4.00 0.70
N THR A 32 1.58 5.05 1.03
CA THR A 32 1.10 6.11 1.92
C THR A 32 1.69 7.46 1.51
N VAL A 33 1.23 8.53 2.13
CA VAL A 33 1.76 9.87 1.88
C VAL A 33 3.12 10.01 2.55
N GLU A 34 4.09 10.56 1.82
CA GLU A 34 5.42 10.81 2.38
C GLU A 34 5.38 11.89 3.48
N GLY A 35 6.40 11.89 4.36
CA GLY A 35 6.46 12.81 5.52
C GLY A 35 5.37 12.68 6.58
N GLY A 36 4.38 11.78 6.43
CA GLY A 36 3.29 11.59 7.40
C GLY A 36 3.63 10.63 8.55
N ASN A 37 2.76 10.58 9.57
CA ASN A 37 2.92 9.66 10.71
C ASN A 37 2.94 8.18 10.27
N THR A 38 2.14 7.81 9.29
CA THR A 38 2.08 6.44 8.75
C THR A 38 3.40 6.05 8.08
N HIS A 39 4.02 6.97 7.34
CA HIS A 39 5.34 6.75 6.74
C HIS A 39 6.41 6.56 7.82
N GLU A 40 6.44 7.42 8.83
CA GLU A 40 7.40 7.30 9.94
C GLU A 40 7.20 6.01 10.75
N THR A 41 5.95 5.62 11.01
CA THR A 41 5.62 4.36 11.70
C THR A 41 6.09 3.16 10.89
N MET A 42 5.83 3.17 9.58
CA MET A 42 6.29 2.13 8.66
C MET A 42 7.82 2.05 8.62
N LYS A 43 8.50 3.19 8.58
CA LYS A 43 9.96 3.25 8.58
C LYS A 43 10.59 2.72 9.88
N ARG A 44 9.95 2.95 11.03
CA ARG A 44 10.48 2.56 12.35
C ARG A 44 10.14 1.13 12.74
N ASN A 45 8.92 0.67 12.44
CA ASN A 45 8.39 -0.60 12.95
C ASN A 45 8.24 -1.68 11.87
N TRP A 46 8.10 -1.30 10.59
CA TRP A 46 7.75 -2.21 9.50
C TRP A 46 8.67 -2.02 8.28
N HIS A 47 9.96 -2.31 8.48
CA HIS A 47 11.00 -2.06 7.48
C HIS A 47 10.72 -2.72 6.13
N ARG A 48 10.27 -3.97 6.12
CA ARG A 48 9.96 -4.71 4.88
C ARG A 48 8.89 -4.00 4.04
N MET A 49 7.85 -3.48 4.71
CA MET A 49 6.79 -2.70 4.10
C MET A 49 7.33 -1.37 3.57
N HIS A 50 8.18 -0.68 4.36
CA HIS A 50 8.83 0.56 3.93
C HIS A 50 9.68 0.37 2.67
N GLU A 51 10.52 -0.66 2.66
CA GLU A 51 11.41 -0.98 1.55
C GLU A 51 10.64 -1.34 0.29
N PHE A 52 9.55 -2.10 0.40
CA PHE A 52 8.69 -2.41 -0.74
C PHE A 52 8.08 -1.16 -1.36
N VAL A 53 7.46 -0.28 -0.56
CA VAL A 53 6.85 0.96 -1.04
C VAL A 53 7.89 1.89 -1.66
N LYS A 54 9.08 1.97 -1.04
CA LYS A 54 10.21 2.77 -1.53
C LYS A 54 10.78 2.24 -2.85
N ALA A 55 11.00 0.94 -2.95
CA ALA A 55 11.58 0.32 -4.15
C ALA A 55 10.68 0.46 -5.38
N ASN A 56 9.35 0.50 -5.17
CA ASN A 56 8.36 0.63 -6.23
C ASN A 56 7.86 2.07 -6.44
N ASN A 57 8.40 3.06 -5.71
CA ASN A 57 7.96 4.46 -5.76
C ASN A 57 6.44 4.63 -5.52
N PHE A 58 5.89 3.94 -4.53
CA PHE A 58 4.46 4.00 -4.17
C PHE A 58 4.15 5.04 -3.08
N PHE A 59 5.11 5.90 -2.72
CA PHE A 59 4.80 7.07 -1.91
C PHE A 59 4.08 8.11 -2.76
N SER A 60 3.04 8.71 -2.18
CA SER A 60 2.32 9.82 -2.81
C SER A 60 2.74 11.14 -2.16
N ASP A 61 2.90 12.19 -2.97
CA ASP A 61 3.25 13.54 -2.47
C ASP A 61 2.15 14.14 -1.60
N ASN A 62 0.89 13.83 -1.89
CA ASN A 62 -0.26 14.37 -1.17
C ASN A 62 -1.48 13.43 -1.24
N ILE A 63 -2.50 13.75 -0.43
CA ILE A 63 -3.72 12.94 -0.30
C ILE A 63 -4.47 12.83 -1.64
N SER A 64 -4.58 13.94 -2.39
CA SER A 64 -5.27 13.96 -3.68
C SER A 64 -4.61 13.03 -4.69
N ALA A 65 -3.28 13.07 -4.79
CA ALA A 65 -2.50 12.16 -5.63
C ALA A 65 -2.70 10.69 -5.24
N GLY A 66 -2.79 10.39 -3.94
CA GLY A 66 -3.11 9.05 -3.45
C GLY A 66 -4.51 8.57 -3.87
N ILE A 67 -5.51 9.45 -3.82
CA ILE A 67 -6.88 9.12 -4.27
C ILE A 67 -6.89 8.84 -5.78
N GLU A 68 -6.17 9.66 -6.57
CA GLU A 68 -6.08 9.47 -8.01
C GLU A 68 -5.36 8.18 -8.40
N ALA A 69 -4.34 7.76 -7.63
CA ALA A 69 -3.62 6.52 -7.86
C ALA A 69 -4.53 5.29 -7.72
N VAL A 70 -5.38 5.25 -6.69
CA VAL A 70 -6.33 4.15 -6.47
C VAL A 70 -7.45 4.15 -7.50
N ARG A 71 -7.89 5.33 -7.98
CA ARG A 71 -8.97 5.43 -8.97
C ARG A 71 -8.58 4.94 -10.37
N LYS A 72 -7.28 4.91 -10.67
CA LYS A 72 -6.74 4.42 -11.95
C LYS A 72 -6.48 2.91 -11.96
N GLU A 73 -6.66 2.24 -10.82
CA GLU A 73 -6.49 0.80 -10.64
C GLU A 73 -7.77 0.01 -10.92
#